data_AF-A0A2N3LJ28-F1
#
_entry.id   AF-A0A2N3LJ28-F1
#
_cell.length_a   1.000
_cell.length_b   1.000
_cell.length_c   1.000
_cell.angle_alpha   90.00
_cell.angle_beta   90.00
_cell.angle_gamma   90.00
#
_symmetry.space_group_name_H-M   'P 1'
#
loop_
_entity.id
_entity.type
_entity.pdbx_description
1 polymer ?
#
loop_
_entity_poly.entity_id
_entity_poly.type
_entity_poly.pdbx_seq_one_letter_code
_entity_poly.pdbx_strand_id
1 'polypeptide(L)'
;MDPVNGIAVFQNNLQWKKFPLANRLLSIFPNARIIMDNDVYMAAFGEWKAELLEKETFAYVTVSTGISVCILHEGSFIRGVGLAGEIGFSVMEDEDEVKTLESIASGPAMEAEARRVFKDRTVTTKRLMELNERLDPGATAIVQQAAKCIARGLHQLFIVLDPHVVVLGGGIINNQPLFFKLIQKELERISDNLFKKA
;
A
#
# COMPACT_ATOMS: atom_id res chain seq x y z
N MET A 1 -9.69 0.09 14.08
CA MET A 1 -10.99 0.78 14.17
C MET A 1 -12.08 -0.28 14.26
N ASP A 2 -13.26 0.06 14.77
CA ASP A 2 -14.44 -0.80 14.72
C ASP A 2 -15.54 -0.06 13.93
N PRO A 3 -15.66 -0.34 12.63
CA PRO A 3 -16.63 0.34 11.77
C PRO A 3 -18.06 -0.10 12.04
N VAL A 4 -18.27 -1.30 12.61
CA VAL A 4 -19.61 -1.84 12.91
C VAL A 4 -20.22 -1.10 14.10
N ASN A 5 -19.45 -0.92 15.17
CA ASN A 5 -19.91 -0.22 16.36
C ASN A 5 -19.59 1.29 16.34
N GLY A 6 -18.91 1.76 15.28
CA GLY A 6 -18.54 3.16 15.12
C GLY A 6 -17.55 3.66 16.19
N ILE A 7 -16.59 2.81 16.56
CA ILE A 7 -15.60 3.07 17.62
C ILE A 7 -14.21 3.26 17.01
N ALA A 8 -13.58 4.40 17.31
CA ALA A 8 -12.15 4.59 17.10
C ALA A 8 -11.38 3.86 18.21
N VAL A 9 -11.05 2.58 17.95
CA VAL A 9 -10.39 1.69 18.92
C VAL A 9 -9.07 2.27 19.43
N PHE A 10 -8.20 2.69 18.52
CA PHE A 10 -6.90 3.29 18.79
C PHE A 10 -6.46 4.14 17.60
N GLN A 11 -5.71 5.23 17.84
CA GLN A 11 -5.18 6.14 16.83
C GLN A 11 -3.76 6.58 17.25
N ASN A 12 -2.79 6.54 16.33
CA ASN A 12 -1.42 6.99 16.63
C ASN A 12 -1.33 8.51 16.80
N ASN A 13 -2.15 9.26 16.06
CA ASN A 13 -2.07 10.72 15.99
C ASN A 13 -3.06 11.43 16.91
N LEU A 14 -3.98 10.70 17.54
CA LEU A 14 -5.02 11.23 18.41
C LEU A 14 -5.02 10.46 19.73
N GLN A 15 -5.22 11.15 20.85
CA GLN A 15 -5.26 10.53 22.18
C GLN A 15 -6.59 9.79 22.45
N TRP A 16 -7.14 9.12 21.44
CA TRP A 16 -8.40 8.40 21.52
C TRP A 16 -8.17 6.93 21.87
N LYS A 17 -8.90 6.46 22.86
CA LYS A 17 -8.94 5.05 23.27
C LYS A 17 -10.39 4.60 23.35
N LYS A 18 -10.77 3.62 22.52
CA LYS A 18 -12.16 3.14 22.38
C LYS A 18 -13.17 4.31 22.29
N PHE A 19 -12.84 5.33 21.51
CA PHE A 19 -13.63 6.56 21.44
C PHE A 19 -14.89 6.33 20.58
N PRO A 20 -16.10 6.55 21.12
CA PRO A 20 -17.36 6.25 20.43
C PRO A 20 -17.75 7.37 19.46
N LEU A 21 -16.99 7.51 18.38
CA LEU A 21 -17.12 8.61 17.43
C LEU A 21 -18.52 8.68 16.81
N ALA A 22 -19.05 7.55 16.32
CA ALA A 22 -20.35 7.54 15.65
C ALA A 22 -21.48 7.98 16.60
N ASN A 23 -21.51 7.46 17.82
CA ASN A 23 -22.53 7.83 18.82
C ASN A 23 -22.47 9.32 19.18
N ARG A 24 -21.26 9.88 19.30
CA ARG A 24 -21.08 11.31 19.55
C ARG A 24 -21.58 12.15 18.39
N LEU A 25 -21.27 11.77 17.14
CA LEU A 25 -21.79 12.48 15.96
C LEU A 25 -23.32 12.37 15.86
N LEU A 26 -23.90 11.20 16.12
CA LEU A 26 -25.35 10.99 16.12
C LEU A 26 -26.09 11.85 17.16
N SER A 27 -25.48 12.12 18.32
CA SER A 27 -26.07 13.04 19.31
C SER A 27 -26.23 14.48 18.80
N ILE A 28 -25.43 14.87 17.81
CA ILE A 28 -25.45 16.20 17.19
C ILE A 28 -26.30 16.16 15.91
N PHE A 29 -26.22 15.06 15.15
CA PHE A 29 -26.89 14.85 13.87
C PHE A 29 -27.79 13.60 13.92
N PRO A 30 -28.95 13.66 14.61
CA PRO A 30 -29.75 12.48 14.94
C PRO A 30 -30.33 11.74 13.73
N ASN A 31 -30.47 12.43 12.59
CA ASN A 31 -31.05 11.86 11.37
C ASN A 31 -29.98 11.49 10.32
N ALA A 32 -28.69 11.67 10.63
CA ALA A 32 -27.62 11.39 9.68
C ALA A 32 -27.23 9.90 9.69
N ARG A 33 -26.90 9.37 8.51
CA ARG A 33 -26.23 8.06 8.41
C ARG A 33 -24.74 8.26 8.62
N ILE A 34 -24.23 7.88 9.79
CA ILE A 34 -22.79 7.95 10.11
C ILE A 34 -22.12 6.65 9.69
N ILE A 35 -21.19 6.74 8.73
CA ILE A 35 -20.32 5.65 8.29
C ILE A 35 -18.89 6.11 8.58
N MET A 36 -18.06 5.20 9.09
CA MET A 36 -16.66 5.50 9.35
C MET A 36 -15.81 4.28 9.06
N ASP A 37 -14.62 4.53 8.52
CA ASP A 37 -13.59 3.53 8.34
C ASP A 37 -12.20 4.15 8.43
N ASN A 38 -11.17 3.31 8.37
CA ASN A 38 -9.80 3.83 8.33
C ASN A 38 -9.56 4.59 7.01
N ASP A 39 -8.55 5.44 7.01
CA ASP A 39 -8.19 6.29 5.88
C ASP A 39 -7.89 5.51 4.60
N VAL A 40 -7.18 4.39 4.68
CA VAL A 40 -6.85 3.54 3.52
C VAL A 40 -8.11 2.99 2.85
N TYR A 41 -9.10 2.53 3.63
CA TYR A 41 -10.35 2.00 3.12
C TYR A 41 -11.22 3.12 2.52
N MET A 42 -11.19 4.32 3.10
CA MET A 42 -11.90 5.48 2.56
C MET A 42 -11.23 6.02 1.29
N ALA A 43 -9.91 5.98 1.20
CA ALA A 43 -9.19 6.29 -0.04
C ALA A 43 -9.57 5.29 -1.14
N ALA A 44 -9.54 3.99 -0.84
CA ALA A 44 -9.97 2.95 -1.77
C ALA A 44 -11.42 3.12 -2.24
N PHE A 45 -12.34 3.48 -1.32
CA PHE A 45 -13.73 3.77 -1.66
C PHE A 45 -13.86 4.99 -2.57
N GLY A 46 -13.06 6.03 -2.34
CA GLY A 46 -13.01 7.23 -3.17
C GLY A 46 -12.60 6.90 -4.61
N GLU A 47 -11.51 6.15 -4.78
CA GLU A 47 -11.04 5.69 -6.10
C GLU A 47 -12.08 4.79 -6.78
N TRP A 48 -12.62 3.81 -6.05
CA TRP A 48 -13.67 2.91 -6.55
C TRP A 48 -14.91 3.67 -7.05
N LYS A 49 -15.33 4.72 -6.34
CA LYS A 49 -16.43 5.59 -6.76
C LYS A 49 -16.07 6.47 -7.95
N ALA A 50 -14.86 7.02 -7.99
CA ALA A 50 -14.42 7.89 -9.08
C ALA A 50 -14.33 7.15 -10.42
N GLU A 51 -13.87 5.90 -10.38
CA GLU A 51 -13.69 5.02 -11.56
C GLU A 51 -14.98 4.28 -11.96
N LEU A 52 -16.11 4.51 -11.28
CA LEU A 52 -17.43 3.90 -11.56
C LEU A 52 -17.41 2.34 -11.55
N LEU A 53 -16.62 1.75 -10.66
CA LEU A 53 -16.31 0.31 -10.63
C LEU A 53 -17.37 -0.52 -9.88
N GLU A 54 -18.64 -0.15 -9.95
CA GLU A 54 -19.65 -0.60 -8.99
C GLU A 54 -19.91 -2.11 -8.98
N LYS A 55 -19.61 -2.80 -10.09
CA LYS A 55 -19.78 -4.25 -10.27
C LYS A 55 -18.46 -5.00 -10.39
N GLU A 56 -17.35 -4.33 -10.17
CA GLU A 56 -16.03 -4.87 -10.47
C GLU A 56 -15.33 -5.35 -9.19
N THR A 57 -14.36 -6.24 -9.36
CA THR A 57 -13.32 -6.48 -8.35
C THR A 57 -12.25 -5.41 -8.50
N PHE A 58 -12.04 -4.63 -7.46
CA PHE A 58 -11.09 -3.52 -7.40
C PHE A 58 -10.11 -3.70 -6.25
N ALA A 59 -8.85 -3.35 -6.48
CA ALA A 59 -7.82 -3.34 -5.44
C ALA A 59 -7.11 -1.98 -5.38
N TYR A 60 -7.07 -1.39 -4.18
CA TYR A 60 -6.26 -0.21 -3.89
C TYR A 60 -5.03 -0.64 -3.09
N VAL A 61 -3.84 -0.52 -3.68
CA VAL A 61 -2.56 -0.86 -3.05
C VAL A 61 -1.93 0.42 -2.54
N THR A 62 -1.73 0.52 -1.22
CA THR A 62 -1.03 1.66 -0.62
C THR A 62 0.44 1.32 -0.39
N VAL A 63 1.33 2.21 -0.84
CA VAL A 63 2.77 2.16 -0.54
C VAL A 63 3.16 3.46 0.15
N SER A 64 3.39 3.36 1.46
CA SER A 64 3.70 4.52 2.30
C SER A 64 4.58 4.10 3.49
N THR A 65 4.15 4.35 4.73
CA THR A 65 4.83 3.84 5.93
C THR A 65 4.73 2.32 6.06
N GLY A 66 3.71 1.73 5.45
CA GLY A 66 3.56 0.29 5.27
C GLY A 66 3.09 -0.03 3.85
N ILE A 67 2.80 -1.31 3.60
CA ILE A 67 2.27 -1.81 2.33
C ILE A 67 1.05 -2.69 2.59
N SER A 68 -0.10 -2.25 2.09
CA SER A 68 -1.34 -3.01 2.21
C SER A 68 -2.26 -2.82 1.01
N VAL A 69 -3.29 -3.64 0.92
CA VAL A 69 -4.29 -3.63 -0.14
C VAL A 69 -5.66 -3.53 0.51
N CYS A 70 -6.49 -2.63 -0.01
CA CYS A 70 -7.92 -2.63 0.25
C CYS A 70 -8.64 -3.20 -0.98
N ILE A 71 -9.45 -4.23 -0.77
CA ILE A 71 -10.13 -4.94 -1.87
C ILE A 71 -11.63 -4.68 -1.76
N LEU A 72 -12.23 -4.27 -2.87
CA LEU A 72 -13.67 -4.15 -3.03
C LEU A 72 -14.13 -5.12 -4.12
N HIS A 73 -15.21 -5.84 -3.87
CA HIS A 73 -15.91 -6.65 -4.87
C HIS A 73 -17.38 -6.26 -4.84
N GLU A 74 -17.89 -5.76 -5.97
CA GLU A 74 -19.28 -5.29 -6.11
C GLU A 74 -19.67 -4.30 -4.98
N GLY A 75 -18.75 -3.38 -4.65
CA GLY A 75 -18.93 -2.37 -3.60
C GLY A 75 -18.82 -2.85 -2.16
N SER A 76 -18.52 -4.14 -1.94
CA SER A 76 -18.30 -4.70 -0.61
C SER A 76 -16.81 -4.90 -0.32
N PHE A 77 -16.37 -4.44 0.84
CA PHE A 77 -14.99 -4.64 1.28
C PHE A 77 -14.71 -6.10 1.65
N ILE A 78 -13.62 -6.66 1.13
CA ILE A 78 -13.10 -7.96 1.56
C ILE A 78 -12.10 -7.73 2.71
N ARG A 79 -12.52 -8.06 3.94
CA ARG A 79 -11.71 -7.86 5.17
C ARG A 79 -11.17 -9.16 5.77
N GLY A 80 -11.76 -10.29 5.38
CA GLY A 80 -11.55 -11.57 6.07
C GLY A 80 -11.81 -11.43 7.57
N VAL A 81 -10.99 -12.10 8.39
CA VAL A 81 -10.99 -11.96 9.86
C VAL A 81 -10.07 -10.85 10.36
N GLY A 82 -9.56 -10.00 9.46
CA GLY A 82 -8.72 -8.84 9.79
C GLY A 82 -7.33 -8.79 9.14
N LEU A 83 -6.93 -9.83 8.39
CA LEU A 83 -5.65 -9.88 7.67
C LEU A 83 -5.77 -9.81 6.14
N ALA A 84 -7.00 -9.74 5.60
CA ALA A 84 -7.16 -9.64 4.16
C ALA A 84 -6.52 -8.34 3.65
N GLY A 85 -5.67 -8.46 2.63
CA GLY A 85 -4.98 -7.32 2.05
C GLY A 85 -3.67 -6.92 2.75
N GLU A 86 -3.22 -7.62 3.78
CA GLU A 86 -1.92 -7.39 4.43
C GLU A 86 -0.73 -7.94 3.57
N ILE A 87 -0.67 -7.53 2.30
CA ILE A 87 0.34 -7.98 1.33
C ILE A 87 1.76 -7.57 1.73
N GLY A 88 1.90 -6.56 2.59
CA GLY A 88 3.17 -6.18 3.20
C GLY A 88 3.83 -7.33 3.97
N PHE A 89 3.05 -8.31 4.47
CA PHE A 89 3.56 -9.52 5.12
C PHE A 89 3.91 -10.65 4.15
N SER A 90 3.69 -10.46 2.84
CA SER A 90 4.14 -11.44 1.84
C SER A 90 5.63 -11.69 1.99
N VAL A 91 5.99 -12.97 2.05
CA VAL A 91 7.38 -13.42 2.18
C VAL A 91 8.10 -13.20 0.86
N MET A 92 9.25 -12.56 0.94
CA MET A 92 10.14 -12.24 -0.16
C MET A 92 11.52 -12.83 0.12
N GLU A 93 12.11 -13.45 -0.89
CA GLU A 93 13.54 -13.80 -0.90
C GLU A 93 14.34 -12.57 -1.31
N ASP A 94 15.23 -12.16 -0.42
CA ASP A 94 16.16 -11.06 -0.57
C ASP A 94 17.57 -11.58 -0.27
N GLU A 95 18.32 -11.89 -1.34
CA GLU A 95 19.59 -12.64 -1.26
C GLU A 95 19.41 -13.97 -0.53
N ASP A 96 20.08 -14.17 0.62
CA ASP A 96 19.99 -15.36 1.45
C ASP A 96 19.06 -15.17 2.67
N GLU A 97 18.35 -14.04 2.74
CA GLU A 97 17.45 -13.70 3.84
C GLU A 97 15.97 -13.79 3.44
N VAL A 98 15.15 -14.25 4.39
CA VAL A 98 13.70 -14.25 4.28
C VAL A 98 13.17 -12.99 4.94
N LYS A 99 12.56 -12.11 4.14
CA LYS A 99 12.02 -10.82 4.57
C LYS A 99 10.56 -10.68 4.18
N THR A 100 9.87 -9.69 4.74
CA THR A 100 8.53 -9.32 4.28
C THR A 100 8.63 -8.23 3.21
N LEU A 101 7.65 -8.15 2.30
CA LEU A 101 7.56 -7.08 1.31
C LEU A 101 7.68 -5.69 1.95
N GLU A 102 6.98 -5.45 3.05
CA GLU A 102 7.02 -4.18 3.77
C GLU A 102 8.41 -3.84 4.31
N SER A 103 9.12 -4.85 4.83
CA SER A 103 10.48 -4.67 5.38
C SER A 103 11.55 -4.36 4.33
N ILE A 104 11.21 -4.49 3.03
CA ILE A 104 12.07 -4.16 1.91
C ILE A 104 11.63 -2.84 1.25
N ALA A 105 10.33 -2.70 0.99
CA ALA A 105 9.82 -1.73 0.03
C ALA A 105 8.97 -0.59 0.62
N SER A 106 8.69 -0.60 1.93
CA SER A 106 8.05 0.55 2.58
C SER A 106 8.99 1.75 2.64
N GLY A 107 8.45 2.95 2.85
CA GLY A 107 9.26 4.16 3.03
C GLY A 107 10.29 4.03 4.16
N PRO A 108 9.87 3.66 5.39
CA PRO A 108 10.78 3.43 6.49
C PRO A 108 11.85 2.36 6.20
N ALA A 109 11.51 1.28 5.48
CA ALA A 109 12.46 0.26 5.08
C ALA A 109 13.51 0.79 4.11
N MET A 110 13.09 1.43 3.02
CA MET A 110 13.99 2.04 2.04
C MET A 110 14.87 3.13 2.68
N GLU A 111 14.31 3.90 3.60
CA GLU A 111 15.04 4.92 4.35
C GLU A 111 16.10 4.30 5.28
N ALA A 112 15.75 3.24 6.02
CA ALA A 112 16.70 2.52 6.87
C ALA A 112 17.86 1.94 6.04
N GLU A 113 17.55 1.37 4.88
CA GLU A 113 18.56 0.82 3.98
C GLU A 113 19.44 1.91 3.38
N ALA A 114 18.87 3.05 2.97
CA ALA A 114 19.63 4.18 2.48
C ALA A 114 20.61 4.71 3.54
N ARG A 115 20.16 4.82 4.80
CA ARG A 115 21.02 5.24 5.92
C ARG A 115 22.19 4.30 6.13
N ARG A 116 21.98 2.99 5.92
CA ARG A 116 23.03 1.96 6.00
C ARG A 116 24.04 2.11 4.86
N VAL A 117 23.56 2.21 3.62
CA VAL A 117 24.40 2.31 2.41
C VAL A 117 25.23 3.60 2.39
N PHE A 118 24.61 4.73 2.68
CA PHE A 118 25.29 6.04 2.67
C PHE A 118 26.05 6.35 3.97
N LYS A 119 25.91 5.51 5.01
CA LYS A 119 26.44 5.75 6.37
C LYS A 119 26.03 7.11 6.94
N ASP A 120 24.82 7.56 6.59
CA ASP A 120 24.25 8.85 6.99
C ASP A 120 22.86 8.62 7.56
N ARG A 121 22.69 8.87 8.87
CA ARG A 121 21.43 8.67 9.60
C ARG A 121 20.36 9.72 9.28
N THR A 122 20.72 10.79 8.57
CA THR A 122 19.81 11.88 8.23
C THR A 122 19.11 11.70 6.89
N VAL A 123 19.50 10.68 6.11
CA VAL A 123 18.83 10.36 4.85
C VAL A 123 17.36 10.06 5.12
N THR A 124 16.51 10.65 4.27
CA THR A 124 15.06 10.47 4.27
C THR A 124 14.63 9.78 2.98
N THR A 125 13.43 9.21 2.95
CA THR A 125 12.83 8.64 1.73
C THR A 125 12.82 9.67 0.58
N LYS A 126 12.51 10.94 0.88
CA LYS A 126 12.56 12.03 -0.12
C LYS A 126 13.96 12.19 -0.70
N ARG A 127 14.98 12.24 0.17
CA ARG A 127 16.37 12.40 -0.27
C ARG A 127 16.85 11.20 -1.08
N LEU A 128 16.46 9.98 -0.69
CA LEU A 128 16.73 8.76 -1.44
C LEU A 128 16.20 8.86 -2.88
N MET A 129 14.95 9.30 -3.04
CA MET A 129 14.33 9.45 -4.37
C MET A 129 15.04 10.50 -5.22
N GLU A 130 15.41 11.65 -4.64
CA GLU A 130 16.23 12.68 -5.32
C GLU A 130 17.59 12.16 -5.78
N LEU A 131 18.22 11.27 -5.01
CA LEU A 131 19.50 10.64 -5.38
C LEU A 131 19.30 9.63 -6.52
N ASN A 132 18.22 8.86 -6.50
CA ASN A 132 17.85 7.95 -7.57
C ASN A 132 17.57 8.70 -8.90
N GLU A 133 16.91 9.86 -8.84
CA GLU A 133 16.72 10.73 -10.02
C GLU A 133 18.04 11.21 -10.63
N ARG A 134 19.08 11.36 -9.79
CA ARG A 134 20.45 11.71 -10.22
C ARG A 134 21.29 10.50 -10.60
N LEU A 135 20.68 9.31 -10.68
CA LEU A 135 21.33 8.05 -11.01
C LEU A 135 22.47 7.68 -10.05
N ASP A 136 22.35 8.06 -8.77
CA ASP A 136 23.28 7.57 -7.74
C ASP A 136 23.17 6.04 -7.65
N PRO A 137 24.28 5.28 -7.76
CA PRO A 137 24.22 3.82 -7.81
C PRO A 137 23.58 3.18 -6.58
N GLY A 138 23.85 3.71 -5.38
CA GLY A 138 23.32 3.18 -4.12
C GLY A 138 21.82 3.42 -4.01
N ALA A 139 21.38 4.65 -4.29
CA ALA A 139 19.97 4.99 -4.29
C ALA A 139 19.19 4.19 -5.35
N THR A 140 19.76 4.07 -6.54
CA THR A 140 19.15 3.34 -7.66
C THR A 140 18.96 1.86 -7.31
N ALA A 141 19.95 1.22 -6.70
CA ALA A 141 19.84 -0.18 -6.29
C ALA A 141 18.70 -0.40 -5.28
N ILE A 142 18.57 0.47 -4.27
CA ILE A 142 17.51 0.38 -3.25
C ILE A 142 16.13 0.52 -3.89
N VAL A 143 15.94 1.55 -4.72
CA VAL A 143 14.66 1.83 -5.37
C VAL A 143 14.28 0.73 -6.37
N GLN A 144 15.25 0.17 -7.10
CA GLN A 144 15.03 -0.99 -7.98
C GLN A 144 14.62 -2.24 -7.21
N GLN A 145 15.28 -2.53 -6.09
CA GLN A 145 14.93 -3.69 -5.27
C GLN A 145 13.51 -3.56 -4.69
N ALA A 146 13.15 -2.37 -4.21
CA ALA A 146 11.80 -2.09 -3.75
C ALA A 146 10.76 -2.27 -4.88
N ALA A 147 11.01 -1.71 -6.07
CA ALA A 147 10.10 -1.83 -7.21
C ALA A 147 9.90 -3.29 -7.65
N LYS A 148 10.98 -4.08 -7.68
CA LYS A 148 10.94 -5.51 -8.00
C LYS A 148 10.11 -6.30 -6.99
N CYS A 149 10.25 -6.00 -5.69
CA CYS A 149 9.47 -6.68 -4.64
C CYS A 149 7.99 -6.30 -4.71
N ILE A 150 7.67 -5.02 -4.95
CA ILE A 150 6.28 -4.58 -5.15
C ILE A 150 5.68 -5.25 -6.38
N ALA A 151 6.39 -5.32 -7.50
CA ALA A 151 5.92 -6.01 -8.71
C ALA A 151 5.63 -7.50 -8.46
N ARG A 152 6.46 -8.19 -7.66
CA ARG A 152 6.20 -9.58 -7.22
C ARG A 152 4.94 -9.68 -6.36
N GLY A 153 4.75 -8.75 -5.42
CA GLY A 153 3.53 -8.67 -4.60
C GLY A 153 2.29 -8.45 -5.46
N LEU A 154 2.32 -7.49 -6.38
CA LEU A 154 1.23 -7.24 -7.32
C LEU A 154 0.94 -8.46 -8.19
N HIS A 155 1.96 -9.15 -8.68
CA HIS A 155 1.76 -10.39 -9.42
C HIS A 155 1.03 -11.45 -8.58
N GLN A 156 1.42 -11.65 -7.31
CA GLN A 156 0.69 -12.56 -6.41
C GLN A 156 -0.77 -12.13 -6.23
N LEU A 157 -1.02 -10.82 -6.07
CA LEU A 157 -2.37 -10.26 -5.98
C LEU A 157 -3.19 -10.60 -7.23
N PHE A 158 -2.61 -10.47 -8.43
CA PHE A 158 -3.29 -10.75 -9.68
C PHE A 158 -3.66 -12.22 -9.80
N ILE A 159 -2.73 -13.13 -9.47
CA ILE A 159 -2.99 -14.58 -9.53
C ILE A 159 -4.08 -15.00 -8.55
N VAL A 160 -4.16 -14.39 -7.38
CA VAL A 160 -5.11 -14.79 -6.32
C VAL A 160 -6.48 -14.14 -6.48
N LEU A 161 -6.53 -12.87 -6.88
CA LEU A 161 -7.78 -12.09 -6.89
C LEU A 161 -8.30 -11.74 -8.27
N ASP A 162 -7.45 -11.76 -9.30
CA ASP A 162 -7.78 -11.33 -10.66
C ASP A 162 -8.63 -10.04 -10.70
N PRO A 163 -8.17 -8.94 -10.08
CA PRO A 163 -8.95 -7.71 -10.03
C PRO A 163 -9.04 -7.06 -11.41
N HIS A 164 -10.19 -6.46 -11.71
CA HIS A 164 -10.43 -5.75 -12.97
C HIS A 164 -9.59 -4.47 -13.04
N VAL A 165 -9.41 -3.80 -11.89
CA VAL A 165 -8.62 -2.58 -11.77
C VAL A 165 -7.79 -2.62 -10.48
N VAL A 166 -6.52 -2.21 -10.61
CA VAL A 166 -5.63 -1.98 -9.47
C VAL A 166 -5.14 -0.54 -9.51
N VAL A 167 -5.38 0.18 -8.42
CA VAL A 167 -4.85 1.53 -8.21
C VAL A 167 -3.73 1.47 -7.19
N LEU A 168 -2.58 2.02 -7.55
CA LEU A 168 -1.47 2.22 -6.62
C LEU A 168 -1.57 3.65 -6.07
N GLY A 169 -1.52 3.77 -4.75
CA GLY A 169 -1.51 5.05 -4.06
C GLY A 169 -0.60 5.04 -2.84
N GLY A 170 -0.80 6.04 -1.98
CA GLY A 170 0.03 6.26 -0.80
C GLY A 170 1.12 7.30 -1.02
N GLY A 171 1.70 7.78 0.09
CA GLY A 171 2.58 8.95 0.09
C GLY A 171 3.84 8.79 -0.77
N ILE A 172 4.30 7.57 -1.04
CA ILE A 172 5.48 7.35 -1.90
C ILE A 172 5.07 7.41 -3.36
N ILE A 173 4.06 6.64 -3.77
CA ILE A 173 3.57 6.58 -5.15
C ILE A 173 3.13 7.96 -5.64
N ASN A 174 2.33 8.66 -4.84
CA ASN A 174 1.75 9.95 -5.22
C ASN A 174 2.79 11.05 -5.45
N ASN A 175 3.99 10.92 -4.86
CA ASN A 175 5.04 11.92 -4.96
C ASN A 175 6.20 11.49 -5.88
N GLN A 176 6.17 10.28 -6.45
CA GLN A 176 7.31 9.70 -7.18
C GLN A 176 6.87 8.98 -8.48
N PRO A 177 6.54 9.72 -9.55
CA PRO A 177 6.06 9.13 -10.80
C PRO A 177 7.06 8.16 -11.46
N LEU A 178 8.36 8.38 -11.28
CA LEU A 178 9.40 7.48 -11.80
C LEU A 178 9.40 6.13 -11.10
N PHE A 179 9.11 6.10 -9.79
CA PHE A 179 9.04 4.87 -9.04
C PHE A 179 7.85 4.00 -9.50
N PHE A 180 6.70 4.63 -9.75
CA PHE A 180 5.54 3.95 -10.35
C PHE A 180 5.89 3.31 -11.70
N LYS A 181 6.53 4.06 -12.61
CA LYS A 181 6.96 3.52 -13.92
C LYS A 181 7.93 2.35 -13.79
N LEU A 182 8.81 2.38 -12.77
CA LEU A 182 9.73 1.28 -12.51
C LEU A 182 9.00 0.02 -12.04
N ILE A 183 8.00 0.16 -11.16
CA ILE A 183 7.14 -0.95 -10.74
C ILE A 183 6.41 -1.56 -11.95
N GLN A 184 5.85 -0.72 -12.82
CA GLN A 184 5.19 -1.19 -14.05
C GLN A 184 6.15 -1.98 -14.93
N LYS A 185 7.37 -1.47 -15.15
CA LYS A 185 8.39 -2.16 -15.95
C LYS A 185 8.79 -3.52 -15.36
N GLU A 186 8.97 -3.62 -14.04
CA GLU A 186 9.29 -4.89 -13.40
C GLU A 186 8.12 -5.88 -13.47
N LEU A 187 6.88 -5.39 -13.42
CA LEU A 187 5.69 -6.20 -13.59
C LEU A 187 5.56 -6.76 -15.02
N GLU A 188 5.79 -5.94 -16.04
CA GLU A 188 5.86 -6.37 -17.45
C GLU A 188 6.92 -7.46 -17.65
N ARG A 189 8.10 -7.28 -17.03
CA ARG A 189 9.19 -8.27 -17.08
C ARG A 189 8.78 -9.62 -16.46
N ILE A 190 7.98 -9.62 -15.40
CA ILE A 190 7.48 -10.87 -14.80
C ILE A 190 6.55 -11.57 -15.79
N SER A 191 5.59 -10.84 -16.36
CA SER A 191 4.63 -11.37 -17.34
C SER A 191 5.33 -11.95 -18.58
N ASP A 192 6.28 -11.21 -19.16
CA ASP A 192 7.03 -11.67 -20.34
C ASP A 192 7.75 -13.00 -20.12
N ASN A 193 8.32 -13.21 -18.93
CA ASN A 193 9.04 -14.43 -18.60
C ASN A 193 8.13 -15.65 -18.43
N LEU A 194 6.86 -15.42 -18.05
CA LEU A 194 5.86 -16.49 -17.91
C LEU A 194 5.36 -16.94 -19.28
N PHE A 195 5.04 -16.01 -20.17
CA PHE A 195 4.49 -16.33 -21.50
C PHE A 195 5.56 -16.73 -22.53
N LYS A 196 6.85 -16.44 -22.30
CA LYS A 196 7.95 -16.99 -23.13
C LYS A 196 8.18 -18.50 -22.94
N LYS A 197 7.58 -19.11 -21.91
CA LYS A 197 7.68 -20.54 -21.61
C LYS A 197 6.39 -21.34 -21.92
N ALA A 198 5.37 -20.68 -22.45
CA ALA A 198 4.11 -21.31 -22.86
C ALA A 198 4.09 -21.64 -24.35
#